data_AF-A0A959PEB8-F1
#
_entry.id   AF-A0A959PEB8-F1
#
_cell.length_a   1.000
_cell.length_b   1.000
_cell.length_c   1.000
_cell.angle_alpha   90.00
_cell.angle_beta   90.00
_cell.angle_gamma   90.00
#
_symmetry.space_group_name_H-M   'P 1'
#
loop_
_entity.id
_entity.type
_entity.pdbx_description
1 polymer ?
#
loop_
_entity_poly.entity_id
_entity_poly.type
_entity_poly.pdbx_seq_one_letter_code
_entity_poly.pdbx_strand_id
1 'polypeptide(L)'
;MKKIILITLAVVLVLKTNAQPLAPDFTVVDSDGVTHKLYADYLNQGKTVVIDLFFTYCPPCIALAPYVEPLYESWGSGTGDVEFIALSIQNDDSSADVAQFKIDHNMAYPGVGVDGGAIPAVQPFYSGDWGPFEGVPTFVVIAPDGTVNFDPSGPNQTATIAAIEQAIRQTGARKPFDLSGTVMMPGGTSIGSFDLVIDGEPYTPDEIGAGGLFGLNVLMRPDSVYQVGVVKNGNYNNGLTTFDLIKIRKQILGIDTFDAPWKYLAADANHSSSVSTSDLIQLTKLVLAISDNLPNNDSWGFIKSDYLFSAPGNPYPEEYSGNASTYQYVAGSNFPLDFTGFKIGDLNESADPD
;
A
#
# COMPACT_ATOMS: atom_id res chain seq x y z
N MET A 1 -3.35 -44.05 -59.88
CA MET A 1 -4.05 -43.91 -58.59
C MET A 1 -3.20 -44.50 -57.48
N LYS A 2 -2.50 -43.67 -56.69
CA LYS A 2 -1.99 -44.04 -55.35
C LYS A 2 -2.06 -42.78 -54.49
N LYS A 3 -3.08 -42.67 -53.65
CA LYS A 3 -3.24 -41.57 -52.69
C LYS A 3 -2.32 -41.88 -51.50
N ILE A 4 -1.29 -41.06 -51.30
CA ILE A 4 -0.45 -41.12 -50.11
C ILE A 4 -1.18 -40.31 -49.04
N ILE A 5 -1.72 -41.00 -48.02
CA ILE A 5 -2.34 -40.38 -46.85
C ILE A 5 -1.20 -40.12 -45.85
N LEU A 6 -0.83 -38.86 -45.67
CA LEU A 6 0.02 -38.44 -44.56
C LEU A 6 -0.83 -38.48 -43.29
N ILE A 7 -0.57 -39.44 -42.40
CA ILE A 7 -1.11 -39.46 -41.05
C ILE A 7 -0.12 -38.69 -40.17
N THR A 8 -0.45 -37.44 -39.87
CA THR A 8 0.24 -36.65 -38.85
C THR A 8 -0.13 -37.21 -37.47
N LEU A 9 0.78 -37.97 -36.88
CA LEU A 9 0.69 -38.42 -35.49
C LEU A 9 0.95 -37.22 -34.58
N ALA A 10 -0.10 -36.61 -34.04
CA ALA A 10 0.01 -35.58 -33.02
C ALA A 10 0.44 -36.23 -31.70
N VAL A 11 1.72 -36.11 -31.35
CA VAL A 11 2.24 -36.47 -30.02
C VAL A 11 1.79 -35.35 -29.06
N VAL A 12 0.76 -35.63 -28.27
CA VAL A 12 0.38 -34.76 -27.15
C VAL A 12 1.36 -35.04 -26.01
N LEU A 13 2.35 -34.15 -25.86
CA LEU A 13 3.27 -34.16 -24.73
C LEU A 13 2.50 -33.67 -23.49
N VAL A 14 2.03 -34.60 -22.67
CA VAL A 14 1.44 -34.29 -21.37
C VAL A 14 2.58 -33.98 -20.41
N LEU A 15 2.91 -32.69 -20.25
CA LEU A 15 3.76 -32.22 -19.15
C LEU A 15 2.99 -32.48 -17.85
N LYS A 16 3.39 -33.50 -17.10
CA LYS A 16 2.96 -33.65 -15.70
C LYS A 16 3.65 -32.55 -14.90
N THR A 17 2.96 -31.44 -14.67
CA THR A 17 3.33 -30.52 -13.60
C THR A 17 2.98 -31.22 -12.29
N ASN A 18 3.96 -31.81 -11.60
CA ASN A 18 3.74 -32.16 -10.20
C ASN A 18 3.64 -30.82 -9.45
N ALA A 19 2.43 -30.48 -8.99
CA ALA A 19 2.28 -29.36 -8.08
C ALA A 19 3.11 -29.68 -6.82
N GLN A 20 3.96 -28.76 -6.40
CA GLN A 20 4.69 -28.89 -5.13
C GLN A 20 3.67 -29.01 -3.99
N PRO A 21 3.93 -29.83 -2.96
CA PRO A 21 3.05 -29.90 -1.80
C PRO A 21 2.99 -28.54 -1.09
N LEU A 22 1.89 -28.29 -0.38
CA LEU A 22 1.77 -27.11 0.49
C LEU A 22 2.60 -27.30 1.75
N ALA A 23 3.00 -26.19 2.38
CA ALA A 23 3.71 -26.18 3.65
C ALA A 23 2.94 -26.99 4.72
N PRO A 24 3.57 -27.94 5.41
CA PRO A 24 2.95 -28.65 6.53
C PRO A 24 2.70 -27.71 7.71
N ASP A 25 1.58 -27.90 8.41
CA ASP A 25 1.29 -27.14 9.62
C ASP A 25 2.26 -27.51 10.75
N PHE A 26 2.55 -26.55 11.63
CA PHE A 26 3.32 -26.77 12.85
C PHE A 26 2.72 -26.00 14.02
N THR A 27 3.05 -26.44 15.22
CA THR A 27 2.83 -25.68 16.46
C THR A 27 4.13 -25.68 17.24
N VAL A 28 4.64 -24.49 17.53
CA VAL A 28 5.90 -24.27 18.25
C VAL A 28 5.71 -23.24 19.36
N VAL A 29 6.61 -23.25 20.34
CA VAL A 29 6.68 -22.25 21.40
C VAL A 29 8.03 -21.55 21.30
N ASP A 30 8.03 -20.24 21.08
CA ASP A 30 9.26 -19.47 20.94
C ASP A 30 10.02 -19.31 22.27
N SER A 31 11.20 -18.69 22.18
CA SER A 31 12.08 -18.40 23.30
C SER A 31 11.47 -17.48 24.35
N ASP A 32 10.41 -16.74 23.98
CA ASP A 32 9.72 -15.78 24.83
C ASP A 32 8.45 -16.40 25.46
N GLY A 33 8.17 -17.67 25.14
CA GLY A 33 7.05 -18.47 25.64
C GLY A 33 5.74 -18.30 24.86
N VAL A 34 5.78 -17.64 23.70
CA VAL A 34 4.63 -17.43 22.82
C VAL A 34 4.41 -18.67 21.94
N THR A 35 3.16 -19.13 21.84
CA THR A 35 2.81 -20.24 20.95
C THR A 35 2.49 -19.72 19.57
N HIS A 36 3.03 -20.38 18.54
CA HIS A 36 2.86 -20.04 17.14
C HIS A 36 2.34 -21.24 16.35
N LYS A 37 1.31 -21.03 15.55
CA LYS A 37 0.73 -22.01 14.64
C LYS A 37 0.75 -21.47 13.22
N LEU A 38 1.47 -22.14 12.32
CA LEU A 38 1.70 -21.66 10.95
C LEU A 38 0.41 -21.23 10.27
N TYR A 39 -0.58 -22.12 10.21
CA TYR A 39 -1.82 -21.81 9.51
C TYR A 39 -2.74 -20.91 10.34
N ALA A 40 -2.99 -21.26 11.60
CA ALA A 40 -4.02 -20.58 12.39
C ALA A 40 -3.67 -19.11 12.70
N ASP A 41 -2.41 -18.84 13.02
CA ASP A 41 -1.97 -17.54 13.49
C ASP A 41 -1.45 -16.65 12.34
N TYR A 42 -1.04 -17.26 11.20
CA TYR A 42 -0.43 -16.52 10.08
C TYR A 42 -1.12 -16.74 8.74
N LEU A 43 -0.99 -17.92 8.12
CA LEU A 43 -1.39 -18.10 6.71
C LEU A 43 -2.88 -17.85 6.50
N ASN A 44 -3.73 -18.35 7.42
CA ASN A 44 -5.18 -18.12 7.36
C ASN A 44 -5.58 -16.67 7.68
N GLN A 45 -4.67 -15.86 8.23
CA GLN A 45 -4.83 -14.42 8.42
C GLN A 45 -4.34 -13.61 7.21
N GLY A 46 -3.92 -14.28 6.13
CA GLY A 46 -3.39 -13.63 4.93
C GLY A 46 -1.91 -13.27 5.01
N LYS A 47 -1.19 -13.74 6.04
CA LYS A 47 0.24 -13.44 6.21
C LYS A 47 1.14 -14.41 5.44
N THR A 48 2.26 -13.89 4.99
CA THR A 48 3.42 -14.66 4.55
C THR A 48 4.32 -14.96 5.74
N VAL A 49 4.84 -16.19 5.82
CA VAL A 49 5.80 -16.59 6.86
C VAL A 49 7.15 -16.86 6.22
N VAL A 50 8.20 -16.29 6.80
CA VAL A 50 9.59 -16.58 6.44
C VAL A 50 10.22 -17.39 7.57
N ILE A 51 10.54 -18.65 7.31
CA ILE A 51 11.23 -19.51 8.26
C ILE A 51 12.74 -19.37 8.03
N ASP A 52 13.50 -19.08 9.07
CA ASP A 52 14.97 -19.15 9.09
C ASP A 52 15.41 -20.45 9.79
N LEU A 53 15.91 -21.42 9.02
CA LEU A 53 16.51 -22.64 9.54
C LEU A 53 17.95 -22.35 9.94
N PHE A 54 18.25 -22.44 11.23
CA PHE A 54 19.55 -22.06 11.79
C PHE A 54 19.96 -22.93 12.99
N PHE A 55 21.09 -22.59 13.60
CA PHE A 55 21.39 -22.93 14.99
C PHE A 55 22.33 -21.87 15.58
N THR A 56 22.33 -21.70 16.90
CA THR A 56 22.93 -20.54 17.57
C THR A 56 24.44 -20.39 17.37
N TYR A 57 25.16 -21.49 17.17
CA TYR A 57 26.61 -21.51 16.95
C TYR A 57 27.00 -21.75 15.47
N CYS A 58 26.10 -21.47 14.52
CA CYS A 58 26.31 -21.58 13.07
C CYS A 58 27.06 -20.36 12.51
N PRO A 59 28.32 -20.47 12.08
CA PRO A 59 29.08 -19.32 11.57
C PRO A 59 28.45 -18.59 10.38
N PRO A 60 27.92 -19.25 9.32
CA PRO A 60 27.26 -18.53 8.23
C PRO A 60 25.93 -17.90 8.64
N CYS A 61 25.19 -18.50 9.58
CA CYS A 61 23.95 -17.93 10.12
C CYS A 61 24.25 -16.64 10.91
N ILE A 62 25.27 -16.69 11.78
CA ILE A 62 25.79 -15.51 12.51
C ILE A 62 26.21 -14.39 11.54
N ALA A 63 26.86 -14.75 10.43
CA ALA A 63 27.31 -13.78 9.44
C ALA A 63 26.15 -13.14 8.65
N LEU A 64 25.00 -13.81 8.54
CA LEU A 64 23.82 -13.33 7.82
C LEU A 64 22.83 -12.60 8.71
N ALA A 65 22.73 -12.94 10.00
CA ALA A 65 21.87 -12.32 11.00
C ALA A 65 21.78 -10.77 10.93
N PRO A 66 22.87 -9.99 10.83
CA PRO A 66 22.79 -8.52 10.77
C PRO A 66 22.12 -7.98 9.49
N TYR A 67 21.87 -8.83 8.49
CA TYR A 67 21.17 -8.48 7.25
C TYR A 67 19.71 -8.91 7.25
N VAL A 68 19.33 -9.92 8.06
CA VAL A 68 17.95 -10.42 8.15
C VAL A 68 17.09 -9.50 9.00
N GLU A 69 17.63 -8.97 10.11
CA GLU A 69 16.88 -8.08 10.99
C GLU A 69 16.38 -6.81 10.26
N PRO A 70 17.22 -6.06 9.50
CA PRO A 70 16.73 -4.93 8.72
C PRO A 70 15.69 -5.32 7.66
N LEU A 71 15.75 -6.55 7.12
CA LEU A 71 14.72 -7.05 6.22
C LEU A 71 13.40 -7.23 6.99
N TYR A 72 13.41 -7.90 8.14
CA TYR A 72 12.25 -8.07 9.01
C TYR A 72 11.61 -6.73 9.40
N GLU A 73 12.42 -5.76 9.85
CA GLU A 73 11.99 -4.40 10.15
C GLU A 73 11.35 -3.71 8.94
N SER A 74 11.94 -3.85 7.76
CA SER A 74 11.40 -3.26 6.53
C SER A 74 10.04 -3.84 6.11
N TRP A 75 9.70 -5.04 6.58
CA TRP A 75 8.39 -5.68 6.37
C TRP A 75 7.40 -5.42 7.52
N GLY A 76 7.76 -4.54 8.45
CA GLY A 76 6.89 -4.08 9.52
C GLY A 76 7.00 -4.90 10.81
N SER A 77 8.08 -5.66 11.01
CA SER A 77 8.35 -6.38 12.26
C SER A 77 7.15 -7.22 12.76
N GLY A 78 6.54 -8.01 11.88
CA GLY A 78 5.38 -8.85 12.21
C GLY A 78 4.04 -8.11 12.27
N THR A 79 4.00 -6.77 12.17
CA THR A 79 2.76 -5.98 12.15
C THR A 79 2.14 -5.85 10.75
N GLY A 80 2.96 -6.02 9.70
CA GLY A 80 2.51 -6.06 8.31
C GLY A 80 1.99 -7.43 7.86
N ASP A 81 2.03 -7.69 6.56
CA ASP A 81 1.60 -8.98 5.99
C ASP A 81 2.67 -10.09 6.15
N VAL A 82 3.81 -9.85 6.81
CA VAL A 82 4.93 -10.81 6.88
C VAL A 82 5.38 -11.04 8.32
N GLU A 83 5.59 -12.31 8.67
CA GLU A 83 6.21 -12.75 9.92
C GLU A 83 7.49 -13.55 9.64
N PHE A 84 8.51 -13.37 10.47
CA PHE A 84 9.73 -14.20 10.44
C PHE A 84 9.75 -15.14 11.64
N ILE A 85 10.20 -16.38 11.47
CA ILE A 85 10.37 -17.33 12.58
C ILE A 85 11.68 -18.10 12.40
N ALA A 86 12.59 -17.98 13.35
CA ALA A 86 13.81 -18.76 13.40
C ALA A 86 13.53 -20.13 14.04
N LEU A 87 13.87 -21.22 13.37
CA LEU A 87 13.74 -22.58 13.88
C LEU A 87 15.10 -23.25 13.97
N SER A 88 15.50 -23.64 15.18
CA SER A 88 16.75 -24.38 15.35
C SER A 88 16.64 -25.79 14.74
N ILE A 89 17.71 -26.21 14.06
CA ILE A 89 17.83 -27.55 13.51
C ILE A 89 18.59 -28.53 14.42
N GLN A 90 19.11 -28.06 15.56
CA GLN A 90 19.99 -28.84 16.44
C GLN A 90 19.28 -29.34 17.69
N ASN A 91 19.60 -30.57 18.10
CA ASN A 91 19.00 -31.19 19.29
C ASN A 91 19.60 -30.67 20.61
N ASP A 92 20.72 -29.94 20.55
CA ASP A 92 21.43 -29.36 21.69
C ASP A 92 21.28 -27.84 21.78
N ASP A 93 20.31 -27.27 21.05
CA ASP A 93 20.10 -25.82 20.95
C ASP A 93 18.73 -25.46 21.53
N SER A 94 18.73 -25.10 22.81
CA SER A 94 17.50 -24.86 23.60
C SER A 94 16.90 -23.47 23.34
N SER A 95 15.65 -23.27 23.74
CA SER A 95 14.99 -21.97 23.70
C SER A 95 15.74 -20.92 24.53
N ALA A 96 16.48 -21.32 25.57
CA ALA A 96 17.35 -20.41 26.32
C ALA A 96 18.60 -20.00 25.52
N ASP A 97 19.19 -20.92 24.76
CA ASP A 97 20.32 -20.62 23.87
C ASP A 97 19.86 -19.70 22.72
N VAL A 98 18.70 -19.98 22.13
CA VAL A 98 18.08 -19.14 21.10
C VAL A 98 17.73 -17.76 21.64
N ALA A 99 17.21 -17.65 22.88
CA ALA A 99 16.99 -16.35 23.53
C ALA A 99 18.30 -15.54 23.64
N GLN A 100 19.40 -16.19 24.02
CA GLN A 100 20.70 -15.54 24.14
C GLN A 100 21.23 -15.11 22.76
N PHE A 101 21.08 -15.95 21.74
CA PHE A 101 21.44 -15.61 20.36
C PHE A 101 20.67 -14.37 19.86
N LYS A 102 19.36 -14.29 20.16
CA LYS A 102 18.54 -13.11 19.83
C LYS A 102 19.13 -11.83 20.42
N ILE A 103 19.53 -11.88 21.69
CA ILE A 103 20.15 -10.74 22.39
C ILE A 103 21.50 -10.39 21.76
N ASP A 104 22.35 -11.38 21.51
CA ASP A 104 23.72 -11.18 21.02
C ASP A 104 23.76 -10.64 19.57
N HIS A 105 22.72 -10.93 18.78
CA HIS A 105 22.62 -10.55 17.37
C HIS A 105 21.52 -9.52 17.07
N ASN A 106 20.88 -8.95 18.10
CA ASN A 106 19.78 -8.00 17.98
C ASN A 106 18.66 -8.51 17.05
N MET A 107 18.27 -9.77 17.22
CA MET A 107 17.22 -10.43 16.44
C MET A 107 15.88 -10.27 17.15
N ALA A 108 14.93 -9.56 16.55
CA ALA A 108 13.65 -9.24 17.19
C ALA A 108 12.53 -10.23 16.85
N TYR A 109 12.64 -10.98 15.75
CA TYR A 109 11.62 -11.96 15.36
C TYR A 109 11.64 -13.22 16.24
N PRO A 110 10.50 -13.95 16.35
CA PRO A 110 10.40 -15.21 17.10
C PRO A 110 11.51 -16.20 16.77
N GLY A 111 12.09 -16.82 17.80
CA GLY A 111 13.10 -17.86 17.66
C GLY A 111 12.75 -19.07 18.52
N VAL A 112 12.89 -20.28 17.97
CA VAL A 112 12.42 -21.52 18.58
C VAL A 112 13.58 -22.50 18.73
N GLY A 113 13.83 -22.94 19.97
CA GLY A 113 14.78 -24.01 20.27
C GLY A 113 14.14 -25.41 20.25
N VAL A 114 14.95 -26.43 20.52
CA VAL A 114 14.51 -27.84 20.51
C VAL A 114 13.34 -28.13 21.46
N ASP A 115 13.35 -27.56 22.65
CA ASP A 115 12.32 -27.69 23.69
C ASP A 115 11.04 -26.89 23.36
N GLY A 116 11.12 -25.94 22.43
CA GLY A 116 9.98 -25.24 21.81
C GLY A 116 9.32 -26.00 20.66
N GLY A 117 9.85 -27.17 20.28
CA GLY A 117 9.33 -27.98 19.17
C GLY A 117 9.90 -27.65 17.80
N ALA A 118 11.06 -26.99 17.72
CA ALA A 118 11.70 -26.65 16.43
C ALA A 118 11.99 -27.90 15.57
N ILE A 119 12.55 -28.96 16.17
CA ILE A 119 12.96 -30.17 15.43
C ILE A 119 11.83 -30.80 14.60
N PRO A 120 10.65 -31.15 15.16
CA PRO A 120 9.56 -31.68 14.35
C PRO A 120 9.02 -30.68 13.32
N ALA A 121 9.08 -29.36 13.60
CA ALA A 121 8.65 -28.33 12.65
C ALA A 121 9.57 -28.21 11.43
N VAL A 122 10.88 -28.43 11.58
CA VAL A 122 11.85 -28.35 10.48
C VAL A 122 11.95 -29.62 9.64
N GLN A 123 11.64 -30.80 10.21
CA GLN A 123 11.78 -32.10 9.52
C GLN A 123 11.18 -32.16 8.10
N PRO A 124 9.98 -31.61 7.83
CA PRO A 124 9.39 -31.74 6.50
C PRO A 124 10.22 -31.06 5.40
N PHE A 125 10.99 -30.03 5.73
CA PHE A 125 11.82 -29.29 4.79
C PHE A 125 13.08 -30.07 4.35
N TYR A 126 13.35 -31.24 4.94
CA TYR A 126 14.43 -32.15 4.51
C TYR A 126 13.98 -33.21 3.50
N SER A 127 12.68 -33.28 3.19
CA SER A 127 12.09 -34.30 2.31
C SER A 127 12.58 -34.24 0.86
N GLY A 128 13.03 -33.07 0.40
CA GLY A 128 13.32 -32.80 -1.00
C GLY A 128 12.11 -32.34 -1.82
N ASP A 129 10.93 -32.17 -1.20
CA ASP A 129 9.68 -31.84 -1.88
C ASP A 129 9.70 -30.45 -2.56
N TRP A 130 10.48 -29.51 -2.03
CA TRP A 130 10.62 -28.14 -2.58
C TRP A 130 12.00 -27.83 -3.15
N GLY A 131 12.99 -28.67 -2.85
CA GLY A 131 14.39 -28.49 -3.22
C GLY A 131 15.31 -29.29 -2.31
N PRO A 132 16.57 -29.50 -2.69
CA PRO A 132 17.54 -30.15 -1.82
C PRO A 132 17.89 -29.25 -0.64
N PHE A 133 17.92 -29.81 0.57
CA PHE A 133 18.47 -29.13 1.73
C PHE A 133 20.00 -29.26 1.72
N GLU A 134 20.71 -28.15 1.53
CA GLU A 134 22.18 -28.11 1.39
C GLU A 134 22.90 -27.62 2.66
N GLY A 135 22.14 -27.27 3.70
CA GLY A 135 22.67 -26.78 4.98
C GLY A 135 22.19 -25.37 5.32
N VAL A 136 22.52 -24.90 6.52
CA VAL A 136 22.03 -23.62 7.07
C VAL A 136 23.02 -22.46 6.87
N PRO A 137 22.56 -21.20 6.79
CA PRO A 137 21.15 -20.78 6.88
C PRO A 137 20.35 -21.18 5.65
N THR A 138 19.13 -21.68 5.84
CA THR A 138 18.15 -21.95 4.76
C THR A 138 16.89 -21.15 5.07
N PHE A 139 16.36 -20.44 4.09
CA PHE A 139 15.10 -19.71 4.25
C PHE A 139 13.95 -20.44 3.56
N VAL A 140 12.78 -20.41 4.17
CA VAL A 140 11.54 -20.92 3.55
C VAL A 140 10.50 -19.82 3.57
N VAL A 141 10.13 -19.31 2.41
CA VAL A 141 9.09 -18.29 2.29
C VAL A 141 7.78 -18.97 1.91
N ILE A 142 6.78 -18.83 2.77
CA ILE A 142 5.49 -19.52 2.67
C ILE A 142 4.39 -18.47 2.46
N ALA A 143 3.72 -18.54 1.31
CA ALA A 143 2.62 -17.65 0.97
C ALA A 143 1.34 -18.02 1.74
N PRO A 144 0.33 -17.13 1.83
CA PRO A 144 -0.92 -17.39 2.54
C PRO A 144 -1.70 -18.62 2.05
N ASP A 145 -1.52 -19.01 0.78
CA ASP A 145 -2.13 -20.21 0.20
C ASP A 145 -1.37 -21.51 0.52
N GLY A 146 -0.29 -21.42 1.29
CA GLY A 146 0.58 -22.53 1.68
C GLY A 146 1.64 -22.89 0.64
N THR A 147 1.75 -22.18 -0.48
CA THR A 147 2.83 -22.42 -1.45
C THR A 147 4.18 -21.98 -0.88
N VAL A 148 5.24 -22.69 -1.29
CA VAL A 148 6.57 -22.56 -0.69
C VAL A 148 7.59 -22.14 -1.75
N ASN A 149 8.35 -21.09 -1.45
CA ASN A 149 9.61 -20.77 -2.11
C ASN A 149 10.75 -21.17 -1.16
N PHE A 150 11.48 -22.22 -1.55
CA PHE A 150 12.47 -22.88 -0.72
C PHE A 150 13.89 -22.42 -1.08
N ASP A 151 14.65 -22.05 -0.06
CA ASP A 151 16.03 -21.56 -0.11
C ASP A 151 16.30 -20.44 -1.14
N PRO A 152 15.52 -19.34 -1.13
CA PRO A 152 15.86 -18.18 -1.95
C PRO A 152 17.18 -17.58 -1.48
N SER A 153 18.25 -17.83 -2.23
CA SER A 153 19.62 -17.46 -1.85
C SER A 153 20.43 -16.87 -3.01
N GLY A 154 21.55 -16.24 -2.69
CA GLY A 154 22.46 -15.63 -3.66
C GLY A 154 23.93 -15.85 -3.32
N PRO A 155 24.86 -15.39 -4.18
CA PRO A 155 26.31 -15.63 -4.00
C PRO A 155 26.95 -14.93 -2.80
N ASN A 156 26.21 -14.09 -2.08
CA ASN A 156 26.65 -13.35 -0.89
C ASN A 156 25.43 -12.91 -0.07
N GLN A 157 25.66 -12.33 1.12
CA GLN A 157 24.62 -11.92 2.07
C GLN A 157 23.61 -10.96 1.45
N THR A 158 24.06 -9.92 0.75
CA THR A 158 23.17 -8.94 0.10
C THR A 158 22.29 -9.58 -0.98
N ALA A 159 22.87 -10.46 -1.80
CA ALA A 159 22.12 -11.16 -2.83
C ALA A 159 21.12 -12.17 -2.24
N THR A 160 21.46 -12.82 -1.12
CA THR A 160 20.52 -13.67 -0.37
C THR A 160 19.36 -12.87 0.19
N ILE A 161 19.60 -11.72 0.83
CA ILE A 161 18.51 -10.85 1.30
C ILE A 161 17.62 -10.39 0.15
N ALA A 162 18.20 -10.00 -1.00
CA ALA A 162 17.41 -9.62 -2.17
C ALA A 162 16.56 -10.78 -2.72
N ALA A 163 17.08 -12.02 -2.70
CA ALA A 163 16.34 -13.20 -3.10
C ALA A 163 15.17 -13.49 -2.15
N ILE A 164 15.39 -13.38 -0.83
CA ILE A 164 14.33 -13.52 0.19
C ILE A 164 13.27 -12.44 -0.02
N GLU A 165 13.67 -11.17 -0.17
CA GLU A 165 12.73 -10.07 -0.42
C GLU A 165 11.92 -10.29 -1.70
N GLN A 166 12.55 -10.78 -2.77
CA GLN A 166 11.85 -11.13 -4.00
C GLN A 166 10.84 -12.27 -3.79
N ALA A 167 11.21 -13.30 -3.04
CA ALA A 167 10.32 -14.40 -2.71
C ALA A 167 9.11 -13.93 -1.89
N ILE A 168 9.31 -13.05 -0.91
CA ILE A 168 8.22 -12.42 -0.14
C ILE A 168 7.31 -11.60 -1.07
N ARG A 169 7.87 -10.78 -1.97
CA ARG A 169 7.08 -9.99 -2.92
C ARG A 169 6.21 -10.85 -3.83
N GLN A 170 6.70 -12.02 -4.24
CA GLN A 170 5.95 -12.96 -5.08
C GLN A 170 4.71 -13.53 -4.40
N THR A 171 4.64 -13.53 -3.07
CA THR A 171 3.43 -13.94 -2.35
C THR A 171 2.31 -12.89 -2.40
N GLY A 172 2.61 -11.69 -2.91
CA GLY A 172 1.68 -10.55 -2.92
C GLY A 172 1.56 -9.82 -1.58
N ALA A 173 2.47 -10.09 -0.63
CA ALA A 173 2.52 -9.43 0.66
C ALA A 173 2.74 -7.91 0.53
N ARG A 174 2.14 -7.16 1.46
CA ARG A 174 2.32 -5.72 1.60
C ARG A 174 3.22 -5.41 2.79
N LYS A 175 3.92 -4.29 2.71
CA LYS A 175 4.71 -3.74 3.82
C LYS A 175 4.31 -2.29 4.13
N PRO A 176 4.61 -1.80 5.33
CA PRO A 176 4.34 -0.41 5.69
C PRO A 176 5.10 0.57 4.78
N PHE A 177 4.41 1.61 4.35
CA PHE A 177 4.97 2.79 3.70
C PHE A 177 4.44 4.05 4.38
N ASP A 178 5.31 5.04 4.55
CA ASP A 178 4.95 6.36 5.07
C ASP A 178 4.67 7.30 3.90
N LEU A 179 3.40 7.56 3.66
CA LEU A 179 2.94 8.55 2.69
C LEU A 179 2.91 9.91 3.38
N SER A 180 3.43 10.92 2.70
CA SER A 180 3.44 12.29 3.20
C SER A 180 3.34 13.31 2.07
N GLY A 181 2.87 14.49 2.42
CA GLY A 181 2.68 15.61 1.52
C GLY A 181 1.88 16.69 2.20
N THR A 182 1.41 17.67 1.42
CA THR A 182 0.61 18.79 1.92
C THR A 182 -0.76 18.83 1.26
N VAL A 183 -1.79 19.20 2.03
CA VAL A 183 -3.11 19.52 1.47
C VAL A 183 -3.52 20.93 1.90
N MET A 184 -3.54 21.83 0.92
CA MET A 184 -3.65 23.27 1.14
C MET A 184 -4.75 23.89 0.27
N MET A 185 -5.35 24.97 0.73
CA MET A 185 -6.14 25.87 -0.11
C MET A 185 -5.24 26.70 -1.02
N PRO A 186 -5.74 27.24 -2.15
CA PRO A 186 -4.93 28.02 -3.10
C PRO A 186 -4.15 29.19 -2.45
N GLY A 187 -4.71 29.82 -1.41
CA GLY A 187 -4.13 30.90 -0.63
C GLY A 187 -3.10 30.45 0.42
N GLY A 188 -2.78 29.16 0.50
CA GLY A 188 -1.73 28.61 1.36
C GLY A 188 -2.16 28.33 2.80
N THR A 189 -3.46 28.22 3.07
CA THR A 189 -3.97 27.77 4.38
C THR A 189 -4.22 26.26 4.33
N SER A 190 -4.01 25.54 5.43
CA SER A 190 -4.34 24.10 5.51
C SER A 190 -5.83 23.89 5.27
N ILE A 191 -6.19 22.77 4.64
CA ILE A 191 -7.59 22.42 4.40
C ILE A 191 -8.28 21.77 5.60
N GLY A 192 -7.60 21.60 6.74
CA GLY A 192 -8.16 20.91 7.91
C GLY A 192 -8.26 19.40 7.69
N SER A 193 -9.32 18.77 8.20
CA SER A 193 -9.55 17.32 8.06
C SER A 193 -9.87 16.89 6.62
N PHE A 194 -9.32 15.76 6.17
CA PHE A 194 -9.59 15.12 4.88
C PHE A 194 -9.23 13.63 4.96
N ASP A 195 -9.68 12.85 3.97
CA ASP A 195 -9.21 11.49 3.76
C ASP A 195 -8.37 11.42 2.48
N LEU A 196 -7.32 10.61 2.50
CA LEU A 196 -6.69 10.11 1.28
C LEU A 196 -7.54 8.99 0.70
N VAL A 197 -7.60 8.89 -0.62
CA VAL A 197 -8.23 7.76 -1.31
C VAL A 197 -7.14 7.01 -2.06
N ILE A 198 -6.91 5.74 -1.71
CA ILE A 198 -5.92 4.86 -2.34
C ILE A 198 -6.66 3.71 -3.00
N ASP A 199 -6.62 3.63 -4.33
CA ASP A 199 -7.36 2.67 -5.16
C ASP A 199 -8.87 2.60 -4.84
N GLY A 200 -9.45 3.75 -4.47
CA GLY A 200 -10.88 3.89 -4.15
C GLY A 200 -11.22 3.68 -2.67
N GLU A 201 -10.25 3.26 -1.85
CA GLU A 201 -10.45 3.07 -0.40
C GLU A 201 -10.01 4.31 0.38
N PRO A 202 -10.82 4.82 1.33
CA PRO A 202 -10.48 5.99 2.12
C PRO A 202 -9.53 5.64 3.29
N TYR A 203 -8.58 6.52 3.55
CA TYR A 203 -7.61 6.46 4.64
C TYR A 203 -7.51 7.82 5.31
N THR A 204 -7.83 7.88 6.59
CA THR A 204 -7.62 9.09 7.40
C THR A 204 -6.13 9.19 7.75
N PRO A 205 -5.45 10.33 7.50
CA PRO A 205 -4.08 10.53 7.92
C PRO A 205 -3.90 10.34 9.43
N ASP A 206 -2.76 9.77 9.83
CA ASP A 206 -2.40 9.58 11.24
C ASP A 206 -2.17 10.93 11.94
N GLU A 207 -1.64 11.89 11.18
CA GLU A 207 -1.41 13.25 11.63
C GLU A 207 -1.63 14.28 10.51
N ILE A 208 -2.16 15.44 10.88
CA ILE A 208 -2.19 16.65 10.05
C ILE A 208 -1.53 17.76 10.87
N GLY A 209 -0.30 18.09 10.48
CA GLY A 209 0.55 19.09 11.13
C GLY A 209 0.35 20.51 10.61
N ALA A 210 1.19 21.41 11.14
CA ALA A 210 1.21 22.81 10.70
C ALA A 210 1.49 22.93 9.20
N GLY A 211 0.83 23.89 8.54
CA GLY A 211 1.00 24.09 7.10
C GLY A 211 0.44 22.94 6.25
N GLY A 212 -0.52 22.18 6.77
CA GLY A 212 -1.23 21.13 6.03
C GLY A 212 -0.40 19.90 5.70
N LEU A 213 0.77 19.74 6.31
CA LEU A 213 1.59 18.53 6.20
C LEU A 213 0.82 17.35 6.79
N PHE A 214 0.72 16.25 6.07
CA PHE A 214 0.14 15.00 6.58
C PHE A 214 1.15 13.87 6.59
N GLY A 215 0.91 12.90 7.47
CA GLY A 215 1.55 11.59 7.49
C GLY A 215 0.50 10.48 7.51
N LEU A 216 0.72 9.44 6.72
CA LEU A 216 -0.11 8.22 6.70
C LEU A 216 0.80 7.00 6.59
N ASN A 217 0.77 6.12 7.59
CA ASN A 217 1.34 4.78 7.48
C ASN A 217 0.31 3.81 6.87
N VAL A 218 0.66 3.19 5.75
CA VAL A 218 -0.25 2.28 5.04
C VAL A 218 0.49 1.08 4.46
N LEU A 219 -0.15 -0.09 4.51
CA LEU A 219 0.38 -1.30 3.90
C LEU A 219 0.17 -1.29 2.39
N MET A 220 1.26 -1.31 1.62
CA MET A 220 1.22 -1.34 0.15
C MET A 220 2.11 -2.45 -0.39
N ARG A 221 1.81 -2.91 -1.61
CA ARG A 221 2.66 -3.84 -2.34
C ARG A 221 3.84 -3.06 -2.90
N PRO A 222 5.08 -3.45 -2.58
CA PRO A 222 6.28 -2.78 -3.11
C PRO A 222 6.28 -2.72 -4.65
N ASP A 223 6.79 -1.61 -5.20
CA ASP A 223 6.90 -1.33 -6.65
C ASP A 223 5.58 -1.37 -7.44
N SER A 224 4.44 -1.50 -6.75
CA SER A 224 3.12 -1.45 -7.38
C SER A 224 2.67 -0.01 -7.55
N VAL A 225 1.84 0.21 -8.57
CA VAL A 225 1.28 1.52 -8.89
C VAL A 225 -0.14 1.61 -8.32
N TYR A 226 -0.41 2.70 -7.60
CA TYR A 226 -1.66 3.00 -6.93
C TYR A 226 -2.27 4.30 -7.46
N GLN A 227 -3.59 4.42 -7.43
CA GLN A 227 -4.32 5.67 -7.62
C GLN A 227 -4.51 6.36 -6.27
N VAL A 228 -3.88 7.52 -6.09
CA VAL A 228 -3.98 8.29 -4.84
C VAL A 228 -4.66 9.62 -5.10
N GLY A 229 -5.70 9.93 -4.35
CA GLY A 229 -6.40 11.22 -4.36
C GLY A 229 -6.69 11.71 -2.95
N VAL A 230 -7.36 12.86 -2.87
CA VAL A 230 -7.86 13.43 -1.61
C VAL A 230 -9.36 13.63 -1.75
N VAL A 231 -10.11 13.35 -0.69
CA VAL A 231 -11.53 13.66 -0.58
C VAL A 231 -11.82 14.40 0.71
N LYS A 232 -12.77 15.34 0.62
CA LYS A 232 -13.36 16.02 1.77
C LYS A 232 -14.79 16.37 1.39
N ASN A 233 -15.73 15.94 2.22
CA ASN A 233 -17.12 16.34 2.07
C ASN A 233 -17.71 16.83 3.40
N GLY A 234 -18.67 17.73 3.35
CA GLY A 234 -19.14 18.46 4.52
C GLY A 234 -20.13 19.56 4.14
N ASN A 235 -20.11 20.65 4.91
CA ASN A 235 -21.07 21.73 4.74
C ASN A 235 -20.92 22.43 3.37
N TYR A 236 -21.87 22.19 2.47
CA TYR A 236 -21.89 22.77 1.13
C TYR A 236 -22.00 24.31 1.13
N ASN A 237 -22.58 24.91 2.18
CA ASN A 237 -22.74 26.37 2.34
C ASN A 237 -21.53 27.07 2.96
N ASN A 238 -20.52 26.32 3.42
CA ASN A 238 -19.33 26.91 4.02
C ASN A 238 -18.58 27.78 3.00
N GLY A 239 -18.34 29.06 3.32
CA GLY A 239 -17.70 30.04 2.45
C GLY A 239 -18.56 30.53 1.26
N LEU A 240 -19.73 29.94 1.01
CA LEU A 240 -20.54 30.29 -0.16
C LEU A 240 -21.40 31.51 0.11
N THR A 241 -21.17 32.60 -0.63
CA THR A 241 -21.92 33.85 -0.48
C THR A 241 -22.51 34.36 -1.79
N THR A 242 -23.38 35.37 -1.71
CA THR A 242 -23.88 36.08 -2.90
C THR A 242 -22.77 36.79 -3.68
N PHE A 243 -21.63 37.09 -3.06
CA PHE A 243 -20.47 37.66 -3.74
C PHE A 243 -19.88 36.67 -4.75
N ASP A 244 -19.79 35.39 -4.40
CA ASP A 244 -19.30 34.33 -5.29
C ASP A 244 -20.26 34.10 -6.46
N LEU A 245 -21.57 34.08 -6.19
CA LEU A 245 -22.60 34.01 -7.24
C LEU A 245 -22.48 35.16 -8.25
N ILE A 246 -22.15 36.38 -7.79
CA ILE A 246 -21.93 37.53 -8.68
C ILE A 246 -20.67 37.32 -9.54
N LYS A 247 -19.58 36.79 -8.98
CA LYS A 247 -18.36 36.48 -9.74
C LYS A 247 -18.64 35.43 -10.82
N ILE A 248 -19.31 34.33 -10.48
CA ILE A 248 -19.70 33.28 -11.44
C ILE A 248 -20.59 33.85 -12.55
N ARG A 249 -21.56 34.70 -12.19
CA ARG A 249 -22.43 35.36 -13.17
C ARG A 249 -21.65 36.27 -14.13
N LYS A 250 -20.67 37.04 -13.64
CA LYS A 250 -19.84 37.88 -14.50
C LYS A 250 -18.97 37.07 -15.45
N GLN A 251 -18.44 35.92 -15.01
CA GLN A 251 -17.73 34.97 -15.85
C GLN A 251 -18.62 34.47 -17.00
N ILE A 252 -19.84 34.01 -16.69
CA ILE A 252 -20.79 33.51 -17.70
C ILE A 252 -21.13 34.60 -18.73
N LEU A 253 -21.21 35.86 -18.30
CA LEU A 253 -21.51 37.00 -19.17
C LEU A 253 -20.27 37.54 -19.92
N GLY A 254 -19.07 37.02 -19.65
CA GLY A 254 -17.82 37.53 -20.21
C GLY A 254 -17.47 38.96 -19.76
N ILE A 255 -18.02 39.41 -18.63
CA ILE A 255 -17.78 40.76 -18.08
C ILE A 255 -16.50 40.80 -17.26
N ASP A 256 -16.23 39.73 -16.50
CA ASP A 256 -15.07 39.60 -15.63
C ASP A 256 -14.70 38.12 -15.60
N THR A 257 -13.49 37.80 -16.07
CA THR A 257 -13.05 36.41 -16.22
C THR A 257 -12.23 35.96 -15.03
N PHE A 258 -12.30 34.69 -14.67
CA PHE A 258 -11.47 34.12 -13.62
C PHE A 258 -9.99 34.20 -13.99
N ASP A 259 -9.19 34.53 -12.97
CA ASP A 259 -7.73 34.75 -13.02
C ASP A 259 -6.92 33.52 -12.61
N ALA A 260 -7.58 32.43 -12.21
CA ALA A 260 -6.95 31.17 -11.82
C ALA A 260 -7.76 29.95 -12.29
N PRO A 261 -7.11 28.86 -12.75
CA PRO A 261 -7.79 27.66 -13.22
C PRO A 261 -8.77 27.03 -12.23
N TRP A 262 -8.37 26.91 -10.96
CA TRP A 262 -9.20 26.28 -9.92
C TRP A 262 -10.54 26.99 -9.71
N LYS A 263 -10.65 28.30 -10.03
CA LYS A 263 -11.92 29.04 -9.92
C LYS A 263 -12.96 28.56 -10.92
N TYR A 264 -12.55 28.07 -12.10
CA TYR A 264 -13.47 27.43 -13.04
C TYR A 264 -13.99 26.12 -12.47
N LEU A 265 -13.10 25.30 -11.88
CA LEU A 265 -13.46 24.03 -11.23
C LEU A 265 -14.39 24.25 -10.03
N ALA A 266 -14.08 25.23 -9.17
CA ALA A 266 -14.91 25.59 -8.03
C ALA A 266 -16.28 26.13 -8.46
N ALA A 267 -16.37 26.82 -9.60
CA ALA A 267 -17.63 27.36 -10.11
C ALA A 267 -18.53 26.32 -10.80
N ASP A 268 -17.99 25.19 -11.25
CA ASP A 268 -18.71 24.09 -11.89
C ASP A 268 -19.39 23.19 -10.82
N ALA A 269 -20.43 23.73 -10.18
CA ALA A 269 -21.09 23.11 -9.06
C ALA A 269 -21.82 21.80 -9.41
N ASN A 270 -22.31 21.65 -10.64
CA ASN A 270 -22.97 20.43 -11.08
C ASN A 270 -22.01 19.42 -11.76
N HIS A 271 -20.72 19.75 -11.81
CA HIS A 271 -19.66 18.94 -12.37
C HIS A 271 -19.93 18.55 -13.84
N SER A 272 -20.35 19.53 -14.65
CA SER A 272 -20.65 19.38 -16.07
C SER A 272 -19.47 19.64 -17.00
N SER A 273 -18.30 19.93 -16.45
CA SER A 273 -17.13 20.44 -17.17
C SER A 273 -17.43 21.75 -17.92
N SER A 274 -18.32 22.58 -17.35
CA SER A 274 -18.65 23.89 -17.89
C SER A 274 -19.21 24.81 -16.80
N VAL A 275 -18.81 26.09 -16.79
CA VAL A 275 -19.42 27.09 -15.90
C VAL A 275 -20.60 27.72 -16.62
N SER A 276 -21.81 27.44 -16.14
CA SER A 276 -23.03 27.91 -16.78
C SER A 276 -24.11 28.34 -15.78
N THR A 277 -25.26 28.74 -16.31
CA THR A 277 -26.42 29.11 -15.48
C THR A 277 -26.95 27.95 -14.64
N SER A 278 -26.69 26.68 -15.01
CA SER A 278 -27.07 25.53 -14.18
C SER A 278 -26.34 25.54 -12.85
N ASP A 279 -25.07 25.91 -12.82
CA ASP A 279 -24.25 25.96 -11.60
C ASP A 279 -24.75 27.04 -10.67
N LEU A 280 -25.05 28.22 -11.21
CA LEU A 280 -25.68 29.31 -10.47
C LEU A 280 -27.00 28.87 -9.82
N ILE A 281 -27.82 28.07 -10.52
CA ILE A 281 -29.07 27.56 -9.95
C ILE A 281 -28.79 26.64 -8.76
N GLN A 282 -27.81 25.73 -8.86
CA GLN A 282 -27.48 24.82 -7.76
C GLN A 282 -26.91 25.57 -6.55
N LEU A 283 -25.95 26.46 -6.77
CA LEU A 283 -25.36 27.27 -5.71
C LEU A 283 -26.37 28.25 -5.09
N THR A 284 -27.31 28.79 -5.87
CA THR A 284 -28.40 29.62 -5.34
C THR A 284 -29.32 28.82 -4.41
N LYS A 285 -29.63 27.56 -4.75
CA LYS A 285 -30.43 26.70 -3.86
C LYS A 285 -29.72 26.43 -2.54
N LEU A 286 -28.40 26.25 -2.56
CA LEU A 286 -27.57 26.10 -1.36
C LEU A 286 -27.67 27.36 -0.47
N VAL A 287 -27.40 28.55 -1.02
CA VAL A 287 -27.47 29.84 -0.30
C VAL A 287 -28.86 30.11 0.28
N LEU A 288 -29.92 29.71 -0.43
CA LEU A 288 -31.31 29.87 0.02
C LEU A 288 -31.78 28.76 0.96
N ALA A 289 -30.91 27.80 1.31
CA ALA A 289 -31.24 26.60 2.09
C ALA A 289 -32.39 25.78 1.49
N ILE A 290 -32.57 25.85 0.17
CA ILE A 290 -33.51 25.02 -0.60
C ILE A 290 -32.91 23.62 -0.84
N SER A 291 -31.58 23.56 -0.93
CA SER A 291 -30.78 22.32 -0.97
C SER A 291 -29.70 22.40 0.11
N ASP A 292 -29.29 21.26 0.63
CA ASP A 292 -28.15 21.10 1.55
C ASP A 292 -26.96 20.38 0.91
N ASN A 293 -27.10 19.95 -0.34
CA ASN A 293 -26.10 19.22 -1.11
C ASN A 293 -26.07 19.63 -2.59
N LEU A 294 -25.04 19.13 -3.30
CA LEU A 294 -24.93 19.18 -4.76
C LEU A 294 -25.21 17.77 -5.34
N PRO A 295 -26.04 17.63 -6.40
CA PRO A 295 -26.48 16.31 -6.86
C PRO A 295 -25.38 15.38 -7.40
N ASN A 296 -24.28 15.91 -7.93
CA ASN A 296 -23.23 15.15 -8.62
C ASN A 296 -21.81 15.60 -8.22
N ASN A 297 -21.66 16.27 -7.08
CA ASN A 297 -20.39 16.87 -6.69
C ASN A 297 -20.23 16.85 -5.16
N ASP A 298 -19.00 16.68 -4.72
CA ASP A 298 -18.65 16.88 -3.32
C ASP A 298 -18.57 18.37 -3.00
N SER A 299 -18.52 18.70 -1.71
CA SER A 299 -18.43 20.10 -1.28
C SER A 299 -17.05 20.71 -1.54
N TRP A 300 -16.01 19.88 -1.72
CA TRP A 300 -14.63 20.28 -2.04
C TRP A 300 -14.13 19.51 -3.27
N GLY A 301 -13.29 20.16 -4.07
CA GLY A 301 -12.54 19.55 -5.17
C GLY A 301 -11.03 19.63 -4.92
N PHE A 302 -10.27 18.70 -5.51
CA PHE A 302 -8.82 18.56 -5.31
C PHE A 302 -8.08 18.35 -6.63
N ILE A 303 -6.89 18.94 -6.70
CA ILE A 303 -5.90 18.77 -7.77
C ILE A 303 -4.51 18.64 -7.15
N LYS A 304 -3.57 18.01 -7.85
CA LYS A 304 -2.16 17.99 -7.47
C LYS A 304 -1.60 19.41 -7.58
N SER A 305 -0.81 19.81 -6.61
CA SER A 305 -0.31 21.19 -6.52
C SER A 305 0.60 21.59 -7.67
N ASP A 306 1.28 20.64 -8.31
CA ASP A 306 2.14 20.88 -9.48
C ASP A 306 1.43 20.62 -10.83
N TYR A 307 0.11 20.44 -10.82
CA TYR A 307 -0.64 20.19 -12.04
C TYR A 307 -0.55 21.38 -13.01
N LEU A 308 -0.10 21.12 -14.24
CA LEU A 308 0.04 22.12 -15.29
C LEU A 308 -1.17 22.09 -16.23
N PHE A 309 -2.06 23.09 -16.11
CA PHE A 309 -3.21 23.24 -16.99
C PHE A 309 -2.77 23.59 -18.42
N SER A 310 -3.12 22.75 -19.39
CA SER A 310 -2.85 22.97 -20.82
C SER A 310 -3.63 24.17 -21.39
N ALA A 311 -4.84 24.41 -20.89
CA ALA A 311 -5.69 25.55 -21.24
C ALA A 311 -6.24 26.22 -19.97
N PRO A 312 -5.52 27.16 -19.34
CA PRO A 312 -5.93 27.79 -18.08
C PRO A 312 -7.30 28.48 -18.09
N GLY A 313 -7.76 28.96 -19.25
CA GLY A 313 -9.09 29.58 -19.43
C GLY A 313 -10.22 28.61 -19.76
N ASN A 314 -9.91 27.32 -19.89
CA ASN A 314 -10.86 26.21 -20.00
C ASN A 314 -10.28 24.98 -19.29
N PRO A 315 -10.07 25.05 -17.97
CA PRO A 315 -9.23 24.13 -17.23
C PRO A 315 -10.06 22.93 -16.77
N TYR A 316 -10.65 22.20 -17.71
CA TYR A 316 -11.21 20.87 -17.43
C TYR A 316 -10.18 19.85 -17.93
N PRO A 317 -9.27 19.37 -17.05
CA PRO A 317 -8.37 18.29 -17.38
C PRO A 317 -9.12 17.10 -17.98
N GLU A 318 -8.50 16.37 -18.91
CA GLU A 318 -8.97 15.03 -19.28
C GLU A 318 -9.01 14.07 -18.07
N GLU A 319 -8.23 14.36 -17.02
CA GLU A 319 -8.13 13.59 -15.77
C GLU A 319 -9.12 14.05 -14.66
N TYR A 320 -9.82 15.17 -14.85
CA TYR A 320 -10.78 15.67 -13.86
C TYR A 320 -12.16 15.05 -14.15
N SER A 321 -12.37 13.84 -13.62
CA SER A 321 -13.62 13.07 -13.76
C SER A 321 -14.54 13.16 -12.54
N GLY A 322 -14.28 14.10 -11.63
CA GLY A 322 -15.14 14.40 -10.50
C GLY A 322 -14.67 13.81 -9.18
N ASN A 323 -14.72 14.65 -8.16
CA ASN A 323 -14.62 14.37 -6.74
C ASN A 323 -13.23 14.05 -6.17
N ALA A 324 -12.32 13.46 -6.95
CA ALA A 324 -10.89 13.43 -6.62
C ALA A 324 -10.08 13.27 -7.91
N SER A 325 -9.19 14.21 -8.22
CA SER A 325 -8.14 13.92 -9.19
C SER A 325 -7.24 12.85 -8.55
N THR A 326 -7.27 11.62 -9.07
CA THR A 326 -6.36 10.56 -8.61
C THR A 326 -5.07 10.60 -9.41
N TYR A 327 -3.96 10.29 -8.75
CA TYR A 327 -2.63 10.33 -9.32
C TYR A 327 -1.97 8.97 -9.18
N GLN A 328 -1.20 8.59 -10.21
CA GLN A 328 -0.38 7.39 -10.15
C GLN A 328 0.76 7.60 -9.14
N TYR A 329 0.78 6.81 -8.07
CA TYR A 329 1.84 6.77 -7.07
C TYR A 329 2.50 5.38 -7.10
N VAL A 330 3.83 5.33 -7.09
CA VAL A 330 4.57 4.07 -6.98
C VAL A 330 4.98 3.87 -5.53
N ALA A 331 4.57 2.75 -4.93
CA ALA A 331 4.92 2.41 -3.56
C ALA A 331 6.45 2.38 -3.37
N GLY A 332 6.95 3.18 -2.43
CA GLY A 332 8.39 3.35 -2.17
C GLY A 332 9.06 4.49 -2.94
N SER A 333 8.30 5.27 -3.71
CA SER A 333 8.81 6.49 -4.33
C SER A 333 8.88 7.65 -3.33
N ASN A 334 9.92 8.49 -3.45
CA ASN A 334 10.16 9.65 -2.58
C ASN A 334 9.49 10.94 -3.09
N PHE A 335 8.38 10.82 -3.82
CA PHE A 335 7.65 11.98 -4.33
C PHE A 335 6.59 12.40 -3.30
N PRO A 336 6.61 13.67 -2.82
CA PRO A 336 5.59 14.15 -1.92
C PRO A 336 4.22 14.20 -2.62
N LEU A 337 3.18 13.88 -1.87
CA LEU A 337 1.80 13.86 -2.31
C LEU A 337 1.15 15.21 -1.98
N ASP A 338 1.48 16.24 -2.78
CA ASP A 338 0.98 17.60 -2.57
C ASP A 338 -0.30 17.87 -3.37
N PHE A 339 -1.34 18.35 -2.67
CA PHE A 339 -2.64 18.68 -3.24
C PHE A 339 -3.08 20.10 -2.88
N THR A 340 -3.77 20.71 -3.83
CA THR A 340 -4.50 21.97 -3.65
C THR A 340 -5.99 21.66 -3.67
N GLY A 341 -6.69 21.95 -2.56
CA GLY A 341 -8.13 21.77 -2.44
C GLY A 341 -8.88 23.10 -2.48
N PHE A 342 -10.02 23.12 -3.18
CA PHE A 342 -10.85 24.32 -3.33
C PHE A 342 -12.31 23.97 -3.00
N LYS A 343 -12.99 24.88 -2.30
CA LYS A 343 -14.39 24.70 -1.92
C LYS A 343 -15.28 24.97 -3.13
N ILE A 344 -16.16 24.03 -3.46
CA ILE A 344 -17.12 24.21 -4.57
C ILE A 344 -18.06 25.36 -4.24
N GLY A 345 -18.15 26.30 -5.17
CA GLY A 345 -18.94 27.53 -5.12
C GLY A 345 -18.25 28.74 -4.48
N ASP A 346 -17.15 28.56 -3.75
CA ASP A 346 -16.42 29.65 -3.07
C ASP A 346 -15.25 30.12 -3.93
N LEU A 347 -15.31 31.37 -4.41
CA LEU A 347 -14.31 31.96 -5.31
C LEU A 347 -13.45 33.04 -4.63
N ASN A 348 -13.57 33.19 -3.32
CA ASN A 348 -12.76 34.10 -2.52
C ASN A 348 -12.07 33.42 -1.33
N GLU A 349 -12.16 32.10 -1.22
CA GLU A 349 -11.48 31.27 -0.23
C GLU A 349 -11.88 31.67 1.20
N SER A 350 -13.18 31.94 1.38
CA SER A 350 -13.75 32.32 2.68
C SER A 350 -14.32 31.13 3.48
N ALA A 351 -14.28 29.92 2.92
CA ALA A 351 -14.62 28.70 3.61
C ALA A 351 -13.70 28.46 4.82
N ASP A 352 -14.31 28.07 5.93
CA ASP A 352 -13.58 27.61 7.12
C ASP A 352 -13.06 26.19 6.86
N PRO A 353 -11.74 25.94 6.89
CA PRO A 353 -11.21 24.61 6.62
C PRO A 353 -11.55 23.55 7.70
N ASP A 354 -11.96 23.94 8.92
CA ASP A 354 -12.14 23.00 10.05
C ASP A 354 -13.57 22.45 10.22
#